data_AF-A0A1I1EAG1-F1
#
_entry.id   AF-A0A1I1EAG1-F1
#
_cell.length_a   1.000
_cell.length_b   1.000
_cell.length_c   1.000
_cell.angle_alpha   90.00
_cell.angle_beta   90.00
_cell.angle_gamma   90.00
#
_symmetry.space_group_name_H-M   'P 1'
#
loop_
_entity.id
_entity.type
_entity.pdbx_description
1 polymer ?
#
loop_
_entity_poly.entity_id
_entity_poly.type
_entity_poly.pdbx_seq_one_letter_code
_entity_poly.pdbx_strand_id
1 'polypeptide(L)' 'MLVLVGLLALVVGLVGGFFLARFTMKSYLAKNPPISEEMMKSMMMSMGQKPSQKKLNQMMSQMKAQSQKASKK' A
#
# COMPACT_ATOMS: atom_id res chain seq x y z
N MET A 1 -20.10 -35.81 9.32
CA MET A 1 -18.63 -35.82 9.11
C MET A 1 -18.20 -34.84 8.02
N LEU A 2 -18.81 -34.86 6.83
CA LEU A 2 -18.45 -33.98 5.70
C LEU A 2 -18.62 -32.47 5.97
N VAL A 3 -19.61 -32.07 6.77
CA VAL A 3 -19.87 -30.65 7.11
C VAL A 3 -18.73 -30.05 7.92
N LEU A 4 -18.12 -30.81 8.84
CA LEU A 4 -17.03 -30.34 9.70
C LEU A 4 -15.74 -30.17 8.89
N VAL A 5 -15.46 -31.09 7.98
CA VAL A 5 -14.33 -31.03 7.04
C VAL A 5 -14.51 -29.88 6.04
N GLY A 6 -15.72 -29.68 5.53
CA GLY A 6 -16.05 -28.56 4.66
C GLY A 6 -15.86 -27.20 5.34
N LEU A 7 -16.26 -27.08 6.61
CA LEU A 7 -16.09 -25.85 7.39
C LEU A 7 -14.60 -25.55 7.64
N LEU A 8 -13.80 -26.56 8.01
CA LEU A 8 -12.36 -26.43 8.19
C LEU A 8 -11.65 -26.03 6.88
N ALA A 9 -12.03 -26.64 5.75
CA ALA A 9 -11.49 -26.29 4.44
C ALA A 9 -11.84 -24.85 4.05
N LEU A 10 -13.04 -24.38 4.38
CA LEU A 10 -13.46 -22.99 4.15
C LEU A 10 -12.61 -22.01 4.97
N VAL A 11 -12.40 -22.29 6.25
CA VAL A 11 -11.59 -21.44 7.14
C VAL A 11 -10.14 -21.39 6.67
N VAL A 12 -9.54 -22.54 6.34
CA VAL A 12 -8.16 -22.60 5.85
C VAL A 12 -8.02 -21.89 4.49
N GLY A 13 -8.98 -22.05 3.58
CA GLY A 13 -9.00 -21.36 2.30
C GLY A 13 -9.12 -19.84 2.45
N LEU A 14 -9.97 -19.35 3.36
CA LEU A 14 -10.13 -17.92 3.62
C LEU A 14 -8.87 -17.33 4.26
N VAL A 15 -8.30 -17.98 5.26
CA VAL A 15 -7.08 -17.50 5.94
C VAL A 15 -5.89 -17.54 4.99
N GLY A 16 -5.70 -18.65 4.27
CA GLY A 16 -4.63 -18.80 3.29
C GLY A 16 -4.75 -17.80 2.14
N GLY A 17 -5.95 -17.68 1.56
CA GLY A 17 -6.23 -16.72 0.47
C GLY A 17 -6.07 -15.27 0.90
N PHE A 18 -6.51 -14.90 2.10
CA PHE A 18 -6.36 -13.55 2.64
C PHE A 18 -4.89 -13.16 2.82
N PHE A 19 -4.08 -14.04 3.42
CA PHE A 19 -2.66 -13.78 3.61
C PHE A 19 -1.91 -13.67 2.27
N LEU A 20 -2.21 -14.57 1.33
CA LEU A 20 -1.57 -14.56 0.01
C LEU A 20 -1.93 -13.28 -0.76
N ALA A 21 -3.20 -12.90 -0.78
CA ALA A 21 -3.66 -11.65 -1.40
C ALA A 21 -3.02 -10.44 -0.72
N ARG A 22 -2.94 -10.41 0.61
CA ARG A 22 -2.34 -9.32 1.39
C ARG A 22 -0.86 -9.13 1.05
N PHE A 23 -0.10 -10.23 0.98
CA PHE A 23 1.33 -10.22 0.65
C PHE A 23 1.57 -9.77 -0.79
N THR A 24 0.77 -10.32 -1.70
CA THR A 24 0.82 -10.02 -3.13
C THR A 24 0.53 -8.54 -3.38
N MET A 25 -0.53 -8.01 -2.78
CA MET A 25 -0.93 -6.61 -2.90
C MET A 25 0.12 -5.65 -2.33
N LYS A 26 0.76 -5.98 -1.20
CA LYS A 26 1.92 -5.22 -0.69
C LYS A 26 3.06 -5.20 -1.69
N SER A 27 3.38 -6.33 -2.29
CA SER A 27 4.46 -6.46 -3.29
C SER A 27 4.16 -5.66 -4.56
N TYR A 28 2.91 -5.63 -5.01
CA TYR A 28 2.48 -4.82 -6.16
C TYR A 28 2.60 -3.32 -5.90
N LEU A 29 2.12 -2.85 -4.75
CA LEU A 29 2.21 -1.43 -4.36
C LEU A 29 3.66 -0.98 -4.12
N ALA A 30 4.54 -1.87 -3.68
CA ALA A 30 5.97 -1.60 -3.52
C ALA A 30 6.71 -1.46 -4.86
N LYS A 31 6.31 -2.25 -5.87
CA LYS A 31 6.93 -2.23 -7.21
C LYS A 31 6.45 -1.06 -8.07
N ASN A 32 5.20 -0.62 -7.91
CA ASN A 32 4.65 0.58 -8.56
C ASN A 32 4.09 1.51 -7.48
N PRO A 33 4.93 2.27 -6.76
CA PRO A 33 4.44 3.21 -5.77
C PRO A 33 3.53 4.23 -6.48
N PRO A 34 2.27 4.38 -6.07
CA PRO A 34 1.29 5.25 -6.76
C PRO A 34 1.62 6.76 -6.62
N ILE A 35 2.78 7.11 -6.07
CA ILE A 35 3.12 8.46 -5.64
C ILE A 35 3.81 9.19 -6.80
N SER A 36 3.01 9.87 -7.62
CA SER A 36 3.46 10.85 -8.61
C SER A 36 3.50 12.26 -7.99
N GLU A 37 4.29 13.17 -8.57
CA GLU A 37 4.30 14.59 -8.18
C GLU A 37 2.90 15.21 -8.21
N GLU A 38 2.10 14.81 -9.20
CA GLU A 38 0.75 15.29 -9.43
C GLU A 38 -0.21 14.85 -8.33
N MET A 39 -0.11 13.59 -7.86
CA MET A 39 -0.91 13.10 -6.74
C MET A 39 -0.54 13.78 -5.41
N MET A 40 0.74 14.09 -5.22
CA MET A 40 1.20 14.83 -4.04
C MET A 40 0.76 16.28 -4.07
N LYS A 41 0.78 16.89 -5.26
CA LYS A 41 0.28 18.24 -5.50
C LYS A 41 -1.22 18.30 -5.23
N SER A 42 -2.01 17.35 -5.75
CA SER A 42 -3.44 17.29 -5.51
C SER A 42 -3.77 17.03 -4.04
N MET A 43 -2.98 16.20 -3.35
CA MET A 43 -3.10 15.99 -1.91
C MET A 43 -2.75 17.24 -1.09
N MET A 44 -1.72 18.00 -1.48
CA MET A 44 -1.36 19.25 -0.80
C MET A 44 -2.42 20.33 -1.03
N MET A 45 -2.96 20.40 -2.25
CA MET A 45 -4.05 21.29 -2.62
C MET A 45 -5.35 20.94 -1.90
N SER A 46 -5.69 19.64 -1.74
CA SER A 46 -6.88 19.20 -1.00
C SER A 46 -6.80 19.51 0.49
N MET A 47 -5.58 19.65 1.04
CA MET A 47 -5.34 20.10 2.42
C MET A 47 -5.28 21.64 2.55
N GLY A 48 -5.57 22.40 1.49
CA GLY A 48 -5.54 23.87 1.50
C GLY A 48 -4.13 24.47 1.59
N GLN A 49 -3.08 23.67 1.43
CA GLN A 49 -1.70 24.16 1.39
C GLN A 49 -1.36 24.57 -0.04
N LYS A 50 -0.82 25.79 -0.21
CA LYS A 50 -0.25 26.23 -1.49
C LYS A 50 0.97 25.38 -1.82
N PRO A 51 0.98 24.61 -2.92
CA PRO A 51 2.10 23.75 -3.27
C PRO A 51 3.29 24.59 -3.70
N SER A 52 4.32 24.66 -2.83
CA SER A 52 5.64 25.16 -3.21
C SER A 52 6.45 23.99 -3.77
N GLN A 53 7.02 24.15 -4.98
CA GLN A 53 7.78 23.10 -5.67
C GLN A 53 8.92 22.53 -4.80
N LYS A 54 9.54 23.36 -3.97
CA LYS A 54 10.61 22.94 -3.04
C LYS A 54 10.08 21.99 -1.95
N LYS A 55 8.93 22.33 -1.35
CA LYS A 55 8.30 21.53 -0.29
C LYS A 55 7.79 20.19 -0.86
N LEU A 56 7.31 20.22 -2.10
CA LEU A 56 6.84 19.04 -2.83
C LEU A 56 8.00 18.07 -3.11
N ASN A 57 9.14 18.57 -3.61
CA ASN A 57 10.35 17.76 -3.80
C ASN A 57 10.91 17.19 -2.49
N GLN A 58 10.88 17.98 -1.41
CA GLN A 58 11.33 17.51 -0.09
C GLN A 58 10.42 16.39 0.44
N MET A 59 9.10 16.55 0.30
CA MET A 59 8.11 15.55 0.72
C MET A 59 8.18 14.28 -0.15
N MET A 60 8.37 14.44 -1.47
CA MET A 60 8.62 13.33 -2.39
C MET A 60 9.79 12.46 -1.95
N SER A 61 10.92 13.10 -1.61
CA SER A 61 12.14 12.40 -1.20
C SER A 61 11.93 11.65 0.12
N GLN A 62 11.28 12.28 1.10
CA GLN A 62 10.96 11.67 2.39
C GLN A 62 10.01 10.47 2.22
N MET A 63 8.97 10.60 1.41
CA MET A 63 8.04 9.50 1.15
C MET A 63 8.68 8.36 0.38
N LYS A 64 9.52 8.64 -0.63
CA LYS A 64 10.30 7.60 -1.32
C LYS A 64 11.20 6.83 -0.34
N ALA A 65 11.85 7.52 0.60
CA ALA A 65 12.67 6.89 1.63
C ALA A 65 11.84 6.06 2.62
N GLN A 66 10.64 6.50 2.97
CA GLN A 66 9.75 5.81 3.91
C GLN A 66 9.09 4.57 3.27
N SER A 67 8.62 4.68 2.02
CA SER A 67 8.08 3.56 1.25
C SER A 67 9.12 2.46 1.03
N GLN A 68 10.38 2.82 0.76
CA GLN A 68 11.48 1.83 0.65
C GLN A 68 11.77 1.10 1.97
N LYS A 69 11.66 1.79 3.11
CA LYS A 69 11.84 1.17 4.44
C LYS A 69 10.69 0.23 4.81
N ALA A 70 9.46 0.53 4.40
CA ALA A 70 8.30 -0.32 4.64
C ALA A 70 8.28 -1.60 3.78
N SER A 71 8.89 -1.56 2.59
CA SER A 71 9.05 -2.72 1.71
C SER A 71 10.16 -3.68 2.13
N LYS A 72 11.10 -3.22 2.98
CA LYS A 72 12.27 -3.99 3.44
C LYS A 72 12.07 -4.68 4.80
N LYS A 73 10.87 -4.60 5.37
CA LYS A 73 10.53 -5.08 6.71
C LYS A 73 9.36 -6.06 6.69
#